data_AF-A0A6B1F8F3-F1
#
_entry.id   AF-A0A6B1F8F3-F1
#
_cell.length_a   1.000
_cell.length_b   1.000
_cell.length_c   1.000
_cell.angle_alpha   90.00
_cell.angle_beta   90.00
_cell.angle_gamma   90.00
#
_symmetry.space_group_name_H-M   'P 1'
#
loop_
_entity.id
_entity.type
_entity.pdbx_description
1 polymer ?
#
loop_
_entity_poly.entity_id
_entity_poly.type
_entity_poly.pdbx_seq_one_letter_code
_entity_poly.pdbx_strand_id
1 'polypeptide(L)'
;MAAGHLALVLHGHLPFVRRLQAGSLQEDWFHQAVLESYLPLLHHLQRSAEDPRQSPALSLSLSPTLLAMLADPLRCGRFPDGVTCRQ
;
A
#
# COMPACT_ATOMS: atom_id res chain seq x y z
N MET A 1 12.14 -35.37 -1.36
CA MET A 1 11.84 -34.20 -2.23
C MET A 1 12.79 -33.09 -1.82
N ALA A 2 13.50 -32.46 -2.77
CA ALA A 2 14.38 -31.33 -2.45
C ALA A 2 13.53 -30.09 -2.19
N ALA A 3 13.83 -29.35 -1.12
CA ALA A 3 13.18 -28.07 -0.84
C ALA A 3 13.73 -27.00 -1.80
N GLY A 4 12.84 -26.34 -2.54
CA GLY A 4 13.15 -25.18 -3.37
C GLY A 4 12.96 -23.87 -2.59
N HIS A 5 13.47 -22.77 -3.13
CA HIS A 5 13.24 -21.42 -2.59
C HIS A 5 12.10 -20.75 -3.36
N LEU A 6 11.24 -20.01 -2.64
CA LEU A 6 10.18 -19.19 -3.21
C LEU A 6 10.50 -17.70 -2.97
N ALA A 7 10.42 -16.89 -4.01
CA ALA A 7 10.54 -15.45 -3.92
C ALA A 7 9.24 -14.78 -4.42
N LEU A 8 8.56 -14.05 -3.53
CA LEU A 8 7.42 -13.20 -3.89
C LEU A 8 7.93 -11.78 -4.15
N VAL A 9 7.68 -11.26 -5.35
CA VAL A 9 8.05 -9.90 -5.75
C VAL A 9 6.79 -9.18 -6.20
N LEU A 10 6.40 -8.15 -5.46
CA LEU A 10 5.23 -7.33 -5.73
C LEU A 10 5.66 -5.98 -6.30
N HIS A 11 4.94 -5.49 -7.31
CA HIS A 11 5.20 -4.19 -7.91
C HIS A 11 3.98 -3.26 -7.72
N GLY A 12 4.16 -2.20 -6.93
CA GLY A 12 3.18 -1.16 -6.71
C GLY A 12 3.48 0.06 -7.58
N HIS A 13 2.58 0.36 -8.51
CA HIS A 13 2.66 1.53 -9.37
C HIS A 13 1.30 2.19 -9.53
N LEU A 14 1.32 3.52 -9.44
CA LEU A 14 0.24 4.40 -9.86
C LEU A 14 0.83 5.60 -10.60
N PRO A 15 0.19 6.06 -11.69
CA PRO A 15 0.57 7.31 -12.33
C PRO A 15 0.39 8.47 -11.35
N PHE A 16 1.17 9.54 -11.53
CA PHE A 16 1.07 10.70 -10.64
C PHE A 16 -0.30 11.36 -10.81
N VAL A 17 -1.04 11.44 -9.71
CA VAL A 17 -2.36 12.05 -9.68
C VAL A 17 -2.22 13.48 -9.17
N ARG A 18 -2.58 14.47 -9.98
CA ARG A 18 -2.68 15.86 -9.56
C ARG A 18 -4.16 16.21 -9.41
N ARG A 19 -4.60 16.56 -8.20
CA ARG A 19 -5.99 16.93 -7.96
C ARG A 19 -6.28 18.25 -8.68
N LEU A 20 -7.08 18.19 -9.73
CA LEU A 20 -7.59 19.39 -10.41
C LEU A 20 -8.94 19.81 -9.82
N GLN A 21 -9.79 18.85 -9.42
CA GLN A 21 -11.12 19.05 -8.83
C GLN A 21 -11.42 17.93 -7.82
N ALA A 22 -12.38 18.15 -6.91
CA ALA A 22 -12.82 17.12 -5.95
C ALA A 22 -13.58 15.99 -6.65
N GLY A 23 -13.42 14.74 -6.18
CA GLY A 23 -14.11 13.57 -6.74
C GLY A 23 -13.50 13.05 -8.05
N SER A 24 -12.20 13.25 -8.26
CA SER A 24 -11.52 12.70 -9.43
C SER A 24 -11.30 11.20 -9.28
N LEU A 25 -11.65 10.41 -10.28
CA LEU A 25 -11.47 8.95 -10.30
C LEU A 25 -10.03 8.52 -9.98
N GLN A 26 -9.04 9.35 -10.35
CA GLN A 26 -7.64 9.07 -10.08
C GLN A 26 -7.30 9.17 -8.59
N GLU A 27 -7.92 10.09 -7.86
CA GLU A 27 -7.79 10.21 -6.40
C GLU A 27 -8.45 9.00 -5.71
N ASP A 28 -9.60 8.57 -6.22
CA ASP A 28 -10.29 7.37 -5.72
C ASP A 28 -9.46 6.10 -5.93
N TRP A 29 -8.84 5.92 -7.10
CA TRP A 29 -7.93 4.80 -7.34
C TRP A 29 -6.75 4.77 -6.38
N PHE A 30 -6.18 5.93 -6.06
CA PHE A 30 -5.11 6.02 -5.07
C PHE A 30 -5.60 5.58 -3.69
N HIS A 31 -6.75 6.09 -3.23
CA HIS A 31 -7.32 5.68 -1.95
C HIS A 31 -7.66 4.19 -1.91
N GLN A 32 -8.28 3.67 -2.97
CA GLN A 32 -8.62 2.25 -3.06
C GLN A 32 -7.36 1.37 -3.01
N ALA A 33 -6.29 1.73 -3.73
CA ALA A 33 -5.03 0.98 -3.67
C ALA A 33 -4.44 0.97 -2.25
N VAL A 34 -4.48 2.10 -1.53
CA VAL A 34 -3.99 2.16 -0.14
C VAL A 34 -4.86 1.33 0.79
N LEU A 35 -6.19 1.46 0.71
CA LEU A 35 -7.14 0.84 1.63
C LEU A 35 -7.33 -0.65 1.39
N GLU A 36 -7.36 -1.08 0.13
CA GLU A 36 -7.72 -2.44 -0.25
C GLU A 36 -6.49 -3.31 -0.59
N SER A 37 -5.32 -2.71 -0.79
CA SER A 37 -4.10 -3.46 -1.13
C SER A 37 -2.96 -3.24 -0.14
N TYR A 38 -2.46 -2.00 0.02
CA TYR A 38 -1.23 -1.75 0.77
C TYR A 38 -1.39 -1.92 2.28
N LEU A 39 -2.44 -1.34 2.88
CA LEU A 39 -2.70 -1.49 4.31
C LEU A 39 -3.05 -2.94 4.71
N PRO A 40 -3.92 -3.67 3.98
CA PRO A 40 -4.19 -5.07 4.27
C PRO A 40 -2.95 -5.96 4.17
N LEU A 41 -2.11 -5.74 3.16
CA LEU A 41 -0.84 -6.47 3.01
C LEU A 41 0.09 -6.22 4.20
N LEU A 42 0.28 -4.95 4.58
CA LEU A 42 1.11 -4.59 5.72
C LEU A 42 0.57 -5.21 7.02
N HIS A 43 -0.74 -5.13 7.25
CA HIS A 43 -1.39 -5.73 8.41
C HIS A 43 -1.19 -7.25 8.48
N HIS A 44 -1.29 -7.94 7.34
CA HIS A 44 -1.05 -9.38 7.28
C HIS A 44 0.40 -9.75 7.60
N LEU A 45 1.36 -9.01 7.04
CA LEU A 45 2.79 -9.20 7.32
C LEU A 45 3.11 -8.96 8.80
N GLN A 46 2.57 -7.89 9.38
CA GLN A 46 2.74 -7.57 10.80
C GLN A 46 2.18 -8.67 11.69
N ARG A 47 0.95 -9.13 11.44
CA ARG A 47 0.33 -10.23 12.21
C ARG A 47 1.07 -11.55 12.06
N SER A 48 1.59 -11.85 10.87
CA SER A 48 2.40 -13.05 10.66
C SER A 48 3.72 -12.98 11.41
N ALA A 49 4.35 -11.79 11.49
CA ALA A 49 5.57 -11.56 12.24
C ALA A 49 5.41 -11.65 13.77
N GLU A 50 4.18 -11.61 14.29
CA GLU A 50 3.90 -11.82 15.73
C GLU A 50 4.04 -13.29 16.16
N ASP A 51 3.94 -14.26 15.25
CA ASP A 51 4.15 -15.69 15.54
C ASP A 51 5.64 -16.06 15.35
N PRO A 52 6.38 -16.43 16.42
CA PRO A 52 7.80 -16.78 16.32
C PRO A 52 8.11 -17.97 15.41
N ARG A 53 7.10 -18.75 14.99
CA ARG A 53 7.24 -19.90 14.09
C ARG A 53 7.14 -19.50 12.61
N GLN A 54 6.84 -18.24 12.31
CA GLN A 54 6.68 -17.73 10.96
C GLN A 54 7.85 -16.81 10.60
N SER A 55 8.19 -16.76 9.30
CA SER A 55 9.17 -15.83 8.75
C SER A 55 8.64 -15.29 7.42
N PRO A 56 7.61 -14.43 7.45
CA PRO A 56 7.05 -13.86 6.22
C PRO A 56 8.09 -12.96 5.54
N ALA A 57 8.36 -13.22 4.26
CA ALA A 57 9.29 -12.42 3.47
C ALA A 57 8.74 -12.20 2.06
N LEU A 58 8.84 -10.97 1.58
CA LEU A 58 8.58 -10.59 0.19
C LEU A 58 9.43 -9.39 -0.20
N SER A 59 9.57 -9.15 -1.49
CA SER A 59 10.14 -7.92 -2.04
C SER A 59 9.02 -7.04 -2.59
N LEU A 60 9.02 -5.76 -2.24
CA LEU A 60 8.06 -4.78 -2.74
C LEU A 60 8.79 -3.68 -3.51
N SER A 61 8.51 -3.56 -4.80
CA SER A 61 8.99 -2.47 -5.65
C SER A 61 7.91 -1.39 -5.71
N LEU A 62 8.23 -0.17 -5.31
CA LEU A 62 7.32 0.98 -5.38
C LEU A 62 7.87 2.03 -6.35
N SER A 63 7.03 2.46 -7.29
CA SER A 63 7.43 3.51 -8.24
C SER A 63 7.68 4.86 -7.54
N PRO A 64 8.62 5.70 -8.03
CA PRO A 64 8.90 7.02 -7.45
C PRO A 64 7.66 7.92 -7.36
N THR A 65 6.76 7.84 -8.35
CA THR A 65 5.50 8.62 -8.35
C THR A 65 4.57 8.20 -7.22
N LEU A 66 4.44 6.89 -6.98
CA LEU A 66 3.64 6.38 -5.87
C LEU A 66 4.22 6.78 -4.52
N LEU A 67 5.55 6.67 -4.35
CA LEU A 67 6.22 7.11 -3.12
C LEU A 67 6.00 8.60 -2.86
N ALA A 68 6.10 9.44 -3.88
CA ALA A 68 5.84 10.88 -3.75
C ALA A 68 4.39 11.16 -3.32
N MET A 69 3.40 10.40 -3.82
CA MET A 69 2.00 10.56 -3.43
C MET A 69 1.71 10.04 -2.01
N LEU A 70 2.36 8.95 -1.58
CA LEU A 70 2.24 8.41 -0.23
C LEU A 70 2.87 9.32 0.82
N ALA A 71 3.93 10.05 0.46
CA ALA A 71 4.63 10.98 1.35
C ALA A 71 3.94 12.34 1.50
N ASP A 72 2.91 12.64 0.71
CA ASP A 72 2.21 13.93 0.76
C ASP A 72 1.19 13.95 1.92
N PRO A 73 1.42 14.75 2.99
CA PRO A 73 0.54 14.78 4.16
C PRO A 73 -0.85 15.32 3.84
N LEU A 74 -1.00 16.13 2.78
CA LEU A 74 -2.30 16.65 2.37
C LEU A 74 -3.20 15.57 1.77
N ARG A 75 -2.62 14.46 1.28
CA ARG A 75 -3.36 13.30 0.75
C ARG A 75 -3.85 12.38 1.86
N CYS A 76 -3.05 12.16 2.91
CA CYS A 76 -3.46 11.35 4.06
C CYS A 76 -4.65 11.95 4.83
N GLY A 77 -4.83 13.28 4.79
CA GLY A 77 -5.98 13.95 5.40
C GLY A 77 -7.28 13.91 4.58
N ARG A 78 -7.30 13.27 3.41
CA ARG A 78 -8.41 13.32 2.43
C ARG A 78 -9.00 11.97 2.07
N PHE A 79 -8.77 10.95 2.90
CA PHE A 79 -9.48 9.69 2.74
C PHE A 79 -11.00 9.92 2.79
N PRO A 80 -11.80 9.14 2.03
CA PRO A 80 -13.26 9.24 2.05
C PRO A 80 -13.81 9.07 3.47
N ASP A 81 -14.95 9.71 3.73
CA ASP A 81 -15.61 9.71 5.05
C ASP A 81 -15.76 8.29 5.59
N GLY A 82 -15.18 8.04 6.78
CA GLY A 82 -15.21 6.73 7.45
C GLY A 82 -13.85 6.05 7.61
N VAL A 83 -12.78 6.53 6.97
CA VAL A 83 -11.43 6.00 7.18
C VAL A 83 -10.52 7.02 7.87
N THR A 84 -10.24 6.78 9.15
CA THR A 84 -9.24 7.54 9.91
C THR A 84 -7.86 6.92 9.70
N CYS A 85 -6.95 7.67 9.08
CA CYS A 85 -5.52 7.37 9.16
C CYS A 85 -5.10 7.62 10.62
N ARG A 86 -4.95 6.56 11.42
CA ARG A 86 -4.38 6.69 12.76
C ARG A 86 -2.92 7.10 12.61
N GLN A 87 -2.61 8.31 13.08
CA GLN A 87 -1.23 8.76 13.27
C GLN A 87 -0.58 7.99 14.42
#